data_AF-A0A838KJN5-F1
#
_entry.id   AF-A0A838KJN5-F1
#
_cell.length_a   1.000
_cell.length_b   1.000
_cell.length_c   1.000
_cell.angle_alpha   90.00
_cell.angle_beta   90.00
_cell.angle_gamma   90.00
#
_symmetry.space_group_name_H-M   'P 1'
#
loop_
_entity.id
_entity.type
_entity.pdbx_description
1 polymer ?
#
loop_
_entity_poly.entity_id
_entity_poly.type
_entity_poly.pdbx_seq_one_letter_code
_entity_poly.pdbx_strand_id
1 'polypeptide(L)' 'MEGSRRPQRRRCIVTQESKSTDTTVTGTAQVKRGMAEMLKGGVIMDVVTPEQAKIAEDAGAVAVMALERVPADIR' A
#
# COMPACT_ATOMS: atom_id res chain seq x y z
N MET A 1 -36.38 -35.84 14.74
CA MET A 1 -34.94 -36.08 14.99
C MET A 1 -34.17 -34.97 14.33
N GLU A 2 -33.84 -33.97 15.13
CA GLU A 2 -33.15 -32.75 14.76
C GLU A 2 -31.65 -33.02 14.70
N GLY A 3 -31.01 -32.80 13.56
CA GLY A 3 -29.59 -33.11 13.45
C GLY A 3 -29.01 -32.88 12.07
N SER A 4 -28.62 -31.63 11.78
CA SER A 4 -27.25 -31.28 11.36
C SER A 4 -27.16 -29.78 11.07
N ARG A 5 -27.21 -28.95 12.12
CA ARG A 5 -26.75 -27.55 12.02
C ARG A 5 -25.23 -27.60 11.94
N ARG A 6 -24.68 -27.59 10.72
CA ARG A 6 -23.23 -27.36 10.53
C ARG A 6 -22.93 -25.91 10.92
N PRO A 7 -21.93 -25.64 11.78
CA PRO A 7 -21.54 -24.29 12.10
C PRO A 7 -20.83 -23.69 10.87
N GLN A 8 -21.35 -22.59 10.35
CA GLN A 8 -20.69 -21.77 9.35
C GLN A 8 -19.37 -21.27 9.95
N ARG A 9 -18.28 -22.00 9.67
CA ARG A 9 -16.92 -21.51 9.91
C ARG A 9 -16.75 -20.24 9.11
N ARG A 10 -16.67 -19.13 9.82
CA ARG A 10 -16.28 -17.80 9.36
C ARG A 10 -15.00 -17.91 8.55
N ARG A 11 -15.13 -17.98 7.23
CA ARG A 11 -14.05 -17.74 6.28
C ARG A 11 -14.36 -16.38 5.70
N CYS A 12 -13.52 -15.40 6.00
CA CYS A 12 -13.64 -14.05 5.47
C CYS A 12 -13.59 -14.14 3.95
N ILE A 13 -14.75 -14.12 3.30
CA ILE A 13 -14.87 -14.09 1.85
C ILE A 13 -14.48 -12.66 1.48
N VAL A 14 -13.32 -12.48 0.85
CA VAL A 14 -12.98 -11.20 0.22
C VAL A 14 -13.91 -11.05 -0.97
N THR A 15 -15.01 -10.33 -0.78
CA THR A 15 -15.84 -9.81 -1.87
C THR A 15 -15.00 -8.80 -2.64
N GLN A 16 -14.54 -9.18 -3.84
CA GLN A 16 -14.03 -8.22 -4.82
C GLN A 16 -15.21 -7.74 -5.66
N GLU A 17 -15.61 -6.49 -5.44
CA GLU A 17 -16.59 -5.81 -6.28
C GLU A 17 -15.89 -5.31 -7.56
N SER A 18 -16.33 -5.86 -8.68
CA SER A 18 -15.89 -5.49 -10.04
C SER A 18 -16.60 -4.23 -10.51
N LYS A 19 -15.85 -3.15 -10.81
CA LYS A 19 -16.35 -2.05 -11.66
C LYS A 19 -15.25 -1.36 -12.47
N SER A 20 -15.65 -1.00 -13.69
CA SER A 20 -15.09 -0.11 -14.72
C SER A 20 -13.96 -0.60 -15.63
N THR A 21 -14.39 -0.79 -16.88
CA THR A 21 -13.67 -0.83 -18.16
C THR A 21 -12.90 0.47 -18.40
N ASP A 22 -11.57 0.37 -18.33
CA ASP A 22 -10.63 1.21 -19.05
C ASP A 22 -9.58 0.25 -19.61
N THR A 23 -9.19 0.38 -20.89
CA THR A 23 -8.24 -0.53 -21.54
C THR A 23 -6.81 -0.18 -21.11
N THR A 24 -6.58 -0.03 -19.82
CA THR A 24 -5.27 0.09 -19.19
C THR A 24 -4.90 -1.28 -18.60
N VAL A 25 -3.78 -1.85 -19.05
CA VAL A 25 -3.21 -3.06 -18.46
C VAL A 25 -2.74 -2.72 -17.06
N THR A 26 -3.61 -2.92 -16.07
CA THR A 26 -3.27 -2.72 -14.67
C THR A 26 -2.74 -4.02 -14.07
N GLY A 27 -1.57 -3.93 -13.41
CA GLY A 27 -1.00 -5.08 -12.71
C GLY A 27 -1.99 -5.65 -11.69
N THR A 28 -2.01 -6.98 -11.56
CA THR A 28 -2.90 -7.67 -10.62
C THR A 28 -2.66 -7.22 -9.18
N ALA A 29 -3.65 -7.37 -8.31
CA ALA A 29 -3.52 -7.01 -6.90
C ALA A 29 -2.33 -7.70 -6.20
N GLN A 30 -1.96 -8.91 -6.66
CA GLN A 30 -0.79 -9.64 -6.19
C GLN A 30 0.52 -8.88 -6.48
N VAL A 31 0.67 -8.30 -7.67
CA VAL A 31 1.86 -7.52 -8.03
C VAL A 31 1.95 -6.23 -7.20
N LYS A 32 0.81 -5.53 -7.03
CA LYS A 32 0.75 -4.32 -6.19
C LYS A 32 1.13 -4.61 -4.74
N ARG A 33 0.65 -5.74 -4.21
CA ARG A 33 1.04 -6.21 -2.88
C ARG A 33 2.53 -6.54 -2.83
N GLY A 34 3.05 -7.32 -3.77
CA GLY A 34 4.47 -7.66 -3.84
C GLY A 34 5.37 -6.42 -3.83
N MET A 35 5.02 -5.39 -4.61
CA MET A 35 5.75 -4.12 -4.62
C MET A 35 5.74 -3.43 -3.25
N ALA A 36 4.60 -3.39 -2.56
CA ALA A 36 4.52 -2.85 -1.21
C ALA A 36 5.31 -3.69 -0.18
N GLU A 37 5.41 -5.00 -0.39
CA GLU A 37 6.20 -5.88 0.47
C GLU A 37 7.70 -5.66 0.33
N MET A 38 8.19 -5.22 -0.84
CA MET A 38 9.60 -4.87 -1.06
C MET A 38 10.04 -3.61 -0.32
N LEU A 39 9.09 -2.73 0.03
CA LEU A 39 9.37 -1.50 0.79
C LEU A 39 9.32 -1.73 2.31
N LYS A 40 9.02 -2.96 2.78
CA LYS A 40 8.96 -3.27 4.21
C LYS A 40 10.33 -3.11 4.87
N GLY A 41 10.36 -2.45 6.02
CA GLY A 41 11.59 -2.20 6.78
C GLY A 41 12.41 -1.02 6.27
N GLY A 42 11.99 -0.39 5.18
CA GLY A 42 12.55 0.86 4.68
C GLY A 42 11.93 2.09 5.35
N VAL A 43 12.61 3.23 5.23
CA VAL A 43 12.08 4.55 5.61
C VAL A 43 11.56 5.24 4.36
N ILE A 44 10.36 5.83 4.46
CA ILE A 44 9.79 6.73 3.45
C ILE A 44 9.87 8.15 4.01
N MET A 45 10.58 9.04 3.31
CA MET A 45 10.81 10.41 3.79
C MET A 45 10.00 11.43 3.02
N ASP A 46 9.35 12.34 3.73
CA ASP A 46 8.64 13.48 3.15
C ASP A 46 9.65 14.53 2.66
N VAL A 47 9.53 14.95 1.41
CA VAL A 47 10.41 15.92 0.77
C VAL A 47 9.60 16.99 0.03
N VAL A 48 10.06 18.24 0.07
CA VAL A 48 9.40 19.36 -0.62
C VAL A 48 10.27 19.96 -1.73
N THR A 49 11.57 19.61 -1.78
CA THR A 49 12.48 20.04 -2.85
C THR A 49 13.27 18.88 -3.46
N PRO A 50 13.72 18.99 -4.72
CA PRO A 50 14.57 17.99 -5.36
C PRO A 50 15.90 17.75 -4.63
N GLU A 51 16.46 18.78 -4.01
CA GLU A 51 17.69 18.67 -3.24
C GLU A 51 17.50 17.82 -1.99
N GLN A 52 16.35 17.96 -1.31
CA GLN A 52 16.00 17.12 -0.17
C GLN A 52 15.81 15.66 -0.58
N ALA A 53 15.25 15.40 -1.78
CA ALA A 53 15.13 14.04 -2.30
C ALA A 53 16.50 13.34 -2.44
N LYS A 54 17.52 14.07 -2.91
CA LYS A 54 18.90 13.55 -3.00
C LYS A 54 19.49 13.24 -1.63
N ILE A 55 19.30 14.15 -0.66
CA ILE A 55 19.78 13.94 0.71
C ILE A 55 19.07 12.75 1.37
N ALA A 56 17.77 12.56 1.10
CA ALA A 56 17.00 11.42 1.60
C ALA A 56 17.49 10.08 1.01
N GLU A 57 17.80 10.06 -0.29
CA GLU A 57 18.43 8.90 -0.95
C GLU A 57 19.78 8.56 -0.32
N ASP A 58 20.65 9.56 -0.13
CA ASP A 58 21.97 9.40 0.51
C ASP A 58 21.87 8.94 1.97
N ALA A 59 20.81 9.35 2.68
CA ALA A 59 20.53 8.92 4.06
C ALA A 59 19.97 7.49 4.15
N GLY A 60 19.68 6.83 3.02
CA GLY A 60 19.17 5.46 2.97
C GLY A 60 17.65 5.35 3.01
N ALA A 61 16.92 6.40 2.61
CA ALA A 61 15.48 6.28 2.37
C ALA A 61 15.21 5.33 1.19
N VAL A 62 14.32 4.36 1.39
CA VAL A 62 13.95 3.38 0.34
C VAL A 62 12.99 4.00 -0.67
N ALA A 63 12.23 5.02 -0.26
CA ALA A 63 11.40 5.84 -1.12
C ALA A 63 11.25 7.26 -0.54
N VAL A 64 10.84 8.21 -1.38
CA VAL A 64 10.51 9.59 -0.98
C VAL A 64 9.07 9.93 -1.31
N MET A 65 8.40 10.68 -0.45
CA MET A 65 7.07 11.23 -0.69
C MET A 65 7.19 12.73 -0.98
N ALA A 66 6.84 13.15 -2.19
CA ALA A 66 6.87 14.55 -2.57
C ALA A 66 5.62 15.29 -2.07
N LEU A 67 5.82 16.34 -1.27
CA LEU A 67 4.76 17.16 -0.69
C LEU A 67 4.91 18.63 -1.13
N GLU A 68 3.80 19.38 -1.10
CA GLU A 68 3.81 20.84 -1.26
C GLU A 68 4.28 21.58 0.01
N ARG A 69 4.04 20.98 1.19
CA ARG A 69 4.44 21.51 2.49
C ARG A 69 4.67 20.33 3.45
N VAL A 70 5.68 20.45 4.31
CA VAL A 70 5.92 19.48 5.39
C VAL A 70 4.85 19.63 6.46
N PRO A 71 4.10 18.57 6.81
CA PRO A 71 3.15 18.59 7.92
C PRO A 71 3.95 18.63 9.23
N ALA A 72 4.25 19.83 9.71
CA ALA A 72 5.12 20.07 10.87
C ALA A 72 4.52 19.65 12.23
N ASP A 73 3.35 19.01 12.26
CA ASP A 73 2.65 18.62 13.49
C ASP A 73 2.36 17.10 13.53
N ILE A 74 3.41 16.32 13.75
CA ILE A 74 3.33 14.97 14.34
C ILE A 74 4.21 14.99 15.62
N ARG A 75 3.59 15.09 16.79
CA ARG A 75 4.24 14.84 18.10
C ARG A 75 3.89 13.45 18.59
#